data_AF-A0A894KGF2-F1
#
_entry.id   AF-A0A894KGF2-F1
#
_cell.length_a   1.000
_cell.length_b   1.000
_cell.length_c   1.000
_cell.angle_alpha   90.00
_cell.angle_beta   90.00
_cell.angle_gamma   90.00
#
_symmetry.space_group_name_H-M   'P 1'
#
loop_
_entity.id
_entity.type
_entity.pdbx_description
1 polymer ?
#
loop_
_entity_poly.entity_id
_entity_poly.type
_entity_poly.pdbx_seq_one_letter_code
_entity_poly.pdbx_strand_id
1 'polypeptide(L)'
;MNAIISPDYYYVLTVAGQSNAMAYGEGLPLPDREDAPHPRIKQLARFAHTHPGGPPCHFNDIIPLTHCPHDVQDMQGYHHPLATNHQTQYGTVGQALHIARKLLPFIPDNAGILIVPCCRGGSAFTAGSEGTYSERHGASHDACRWGTDTPLYQDLVSRTRAALAKNPQNKFLGACWMQGEFDLMTSDYASHPQHFNHMVEAFRRDLKQYHSQLNNITDAPWFCGDTTWYWKENFPHSYEAIYGNYQNNVLANIIFVDFQQQGERGLTNAPDEDPDDLSTGYYGSAYRSPENWTTALRSSHFSTAARRGIISDRFVEAILQFWRER
;
A
#
# COMPACT_ATOMS: atom_id res chain seq x y z
N MET A 1 4.37 24.38 24.84
CA MET A 1 3.45 23.29 24.47
C MET A 1 2.67 23.77 23.26
N ASN A 2 3.09 23.40 22.04
CA ASN A 2 2.27 23.67 20.86
C ASN A 2 1.05 22.76 20.96
N ALA A 3 -0.15 23.33 20.96
CA ALA A 3 -1.38 22.54 20.88
C ALA A 3 -1.29 21.65 19.64
N ILE A 4 -1.53 20.35 19.78
CA ILE A 4 -1.65 19.45 18.63
C ILE A 4 -3.00 19.78 17.99
N ILE A 5 -2.98 20.58 16.92
CA ILE A 5 -4.18 20.98 16.18
C ILE A 5 -4.44 19.91 15.11
N SER A 6 -5.68 19.44 15.03
CA SER A 6 -6.13 18.56 13.94
C SER A 6 -6.02 19.30 12.60
N PRO A 7 -5.57 18.65 11.52
CA PRO A 7 -5.50 19.30 10.20
C PRO A 7 -6.84 19.88 9.74
N ASP A 8 -6.79 21.00 9.04
CA ASP A 8 -7.93 21.63 8.38
C ASP A 8 -8.45 20.77 7.22
N TYR A 9 -7.54 20.09 6.51
CA TYR A 9 -7.84 19.17 5.41
C TYR A 9 -6.68 18.17 5.20
N TYR A 10 -6.88 17.22 4.29
CA TYR A 10 -5.91 16.17 3.99
C TYR A 10 -5.54 16.10 2.51
N TYR A 11 -4.27 15.83 2.24
CA TYR A 11 -3.84 15.21 1.01
C TYR A 11 -4.12 13.71 1.09
N VAL A 12 -4.96 13.22 0.18
CA VAL A 12 -5.44 11.85 0.14
C VAL A 12 -4.60 11.04 -0.82
N LEU A 13 -4.06 9.91 -0.37
CA LEU A 13 -3.30 8.98 -1.20
C LEU A 13 -3.88 7.57 -1.00
N THR A 14 -4.33 6.96 -2.08
CA THR A 14 -4.83 5.58 -2.04
C THR A 14 -3.67 4.61 -2.20
N VAL A 15 -3.64 3.53 -1.41
CA VAL A 15 -2.65 2.45 -1.53
C VAL A 15 -3.41 1.16 -1.77
N ALA A 16 -3.14 0.50 -2.90
CA ALA A 16 -3.90 -0.65 -3.36
C ALA A 16 -3.01 -1.67 -4.10
N GLY A 17 -3.52 -2.88 -4.30
CA GLY A 17 -2.80 -3.98 -4.92
C GLY A 17 -2.74 -5.21 -4.02
N GLN A 18 -1.62 -5.93 -4.05
CA GLN A 18 -1.44 -7.15 -3.26
C GLN A 18 -0.36 -7.03 -2.17
N SER A 19 0.31 -8.13 -1.82
CA SER A 19 1.20 -8.24 -0.66
C SER A 19 2.31 -7.20 -0.65
N ASN A 20 2.96 -6.91 -1.78
CA ASN A 20 4.03 -5.90 -1.82
C ASN A 20 3.54 -4.46 -1.70
N ALA A 21 2.25 -4.17 -1.88
CA ALA A 21 1.67 -2.85 -1.60
C ALA A 21 1.44 -2.60 -0.09
N MET A 22 1.44 -3.66 0.73
CA MET A 22 0.98 -3.60 2.12
C MET A 22 1.97 -4.21 3.12
N ALA A 23 1.51 -4.45 4.35
CA ALA A 23 2.35 -4.92 5.45
C ALA A 23 2.76 -6.40 5.30
N TYR A 24 3.79 -6.65 4.49
CA TYR A 24 4.43 -7.96 4.35
C TYR A 24 5.91 -7.95 4.75
N GLY A 25 6.47 -6.81 5.18
CA GLY A 25 7.81 -6.76 5.76
C GLY A 25 7.85 -7.53 7.09
N GLU A 26 8.75 -8.51 7.20
CA GLU A 26 8.77 -9.44 8.32
C GLU A 26 9.67 -9.00 9.48
N GLY A 27 10.65 -8.12 9.25
CA GLY A 27 11.49 -7.56 10.29
C GLY A 27 10.70 -6.72 11.31
N LEU A 28 11.26 -6.60 12.52
CA LEU A 28 10.61 -6.04 13.69
C LEU A 28 10.19 -4.56 13.51
N PRO A 29 8.94 -4.18 13.87
CA PRO A 29 8.53 -2.77 13.90
C PRO A 29 9.30 -1.92 14.92
N LEU A 30 9.58 -0.66 14.57
CA LEU A 30 10.33 0.32 15.36
C LEU A 30 9.47 1.57 15.68
N PRO A 31 8.44 1.44 16.53
CA PRO A 31 7.42 2.46 16.75
C PRO A 31 7.92 3.74 17.45
N ASP A 32 9.10 3.70 18.07
CA ASP A 32 9.73 4.88 18.68
C ASP A 32 10.69 5.61 17.72
N ARG A 33 10.80 5.13 16.47
CA ARG A 33 11.75 5.62 15.45
C ARG A 33 11.09 5.69 14.06
N GLU A 34 11.54 4.87 13.12
CA GLU A 34 11.13 4.85 11.71
C GLU A 34 9.67 4.49 11.52
N ASP A 35 9.03 3.84 12.50
CA ASP A 35 7.63 3.43 12.44
C ASP A 35 6.73 4.27 13.35
N ALA A 36 7.23 5.38 13.90
CA ALA A 36 6.47 6.24 14.81
C ALA A 36 5.24 6.90 14.15
N PRO A 37 4.01 6.64 14.61
CA PRO A 37 2.84 7.33 14.10
C PRO A 37 2.96 8.85 14.26
N HIS A 38 2.32 9.62 13.38
CA HIS A 38 2.38 11.09 13.43
C HIS A 38 0.98 11.70 13.55
N PRO A 39 0.74 12.75 14.36
CA PRO A 39 -0.59 13.33 14.55
C PRO A 39 -1.27 13.84 13.27
N ARG A 40 -0.51 14.30 12.28
CA ARG A 40 -0.99 14.75 10.96
C ARG A 40 -1.11 13.65 9.90
N ILE A 41 -0.73 12.40 10.22
CA ILE A 41 -0.78 11.27 9.28
C ILE A 41 -1.84 10.27 9.74
N LYS A 42 -2.83 10.05 8.88
CA LYS A 42 -4.04 9.28 9.19
C LYS A 42 -4.31 8.23 8.13
N GLN A 43 -5.20 7.30 8.45
CA GLN A 43 -5.77 6.35 7.50
C GLN A 43 -7.28 6.22 7.68
N LEU A 44 -7.97 5.70 6.66
CA LEU A 44 -9.34 5.23 6.81
C LEU A 44 -9.37 3.84 7.46
N ALA A 45 -10.06 3.75 8.59
CA ALA A 45 -10.20 2.51 9.35
C ALA A 45 -11.00 1.42 8.59
N ARG A 46 -10.86 0.18 9.07
CA ARG A 46 -11.52 -1.02 8.55
C ARG A 46 -11.85 -1.98 9.67
N PHE A 47 -10.83 -2.36 10.46
CA PHE A 47 -10.98 -3.30 11.56
C PHE A 47 -11.78 -2.70 12.71
N ALA A 48 -12.26 -3.57 13.61
CA ALA A 48 -13.08 -3.16 14.76
C ALA A 48 -12.32 -2.31 15.79
N HIS A 49 -10.98 -2.40 15.78
CA HIS A 49 -10.07 -1.63 16.62
C HIS A 49 -8.94 -1.06 15.77
N THR A 50 -8.29 0.01 16.22
CA THR A 50 -7.18 0.64 15.48
C THR A 50 -5.91 -0.23 15.40
N HIS A 51 -5.74 -1.11 16.37
CA HIS A 51 -4.71 -2.14 16.46
C HIS A 51 -5.11 -3.14 17.55
N PRO A 52 -4.45 -4.30 17.70
CA PRO A 52 -4.73 -5.23 18.79
C PRO A 52 -4.62 -4.52 20.15
N GLY A 53 -5.70 -4.56 20.94
CA GLY A 53 -5.79 -3.86 22.24
C GLY A 53 -6.02 -2.34 22.16
N GLY A 54 -6.12 -1.77 20.96
CA GLY A 54 -6.38 -0.35 20.73
C GLY A 54 -7.86 0.05 20.84
N PRO A 55 -8.15 1.36 20.76
CA PRO A 55 -9.52 1.88 20.79
C PRO A 55 -10.38 1.31 19.65
N PRO A 56 -11.71 1.19 19.86
CA PRO A 56 -12.63 0.78 18.81
C PRO A 56 -12.71 1.84 17.71
N CYS A 57 -12.93 1.39 16.48
CA CYS A 57 -13.20 2.26 15.33
C CYS A 57 -14.20 1.61 14.38
N HIS A 58 -14.86 2.43 13.57
CA HIS A 58 -15.79 1.98 12.53
C HIS A 58 -15.13 2.07 11.15
N PHE A 59 -15.69 1.34 10.19
CA PHE A 59 -15.25 1.42 8.80
C PHE A 59 -15.26 2.88 8.31
N ASN A 60 -14.15 3.30 7.70
CA ASN A 60 -13.88 4.67 7.25
C ASN A 60 -13.76 5.74 8.35
N ASP A 61 -13.59 5.40 9.63
CA ASP A 61 -13.16 6.40 10.63
C ASP A 61 -11.74 6.92 10.31
N ILE A 62 -11.47 8.20 10.59
CA ILE A 62 -10.12 8.77 10.48
C ILE A 62 -9.34 8.39 11.74
N ILE A 63 -8.37 7.48 11.60
CA ILE A 63 -7.54 6.97 12.71
C ILE A 63 -6.05 7.22 12.41
N PRO A 64 -5.14 7.11 13.39
CA PRO A 64 -3.71 7.15 13.11
C PRO A 64 -3.30 6.10 12.08
N LEU A 65 -2.47 6.50 11.11
CA LEU A 65 -1.74 5.52 10.29
C LEU A 65 -0.55 4.99 11.10
N THR A 66 -0.36 3.67 11.06
CA THR A 66 0.76 2.97 11.70
C THR A 66 1.50 2.13 10.66
N HIS A 67 2.54 1.40 11.08
CA HIS A 67 3.33 0.55 10.19
C HIS A 67 2.56 -0.65 9.64
N CYS A 68 1.41 -1.02 10.23
CA CYS A 68 0.56 -2.12 9.78
C CYS A 68 -0.86 -1.59 9.48
N PRO A 69 -1.11 -1.12 8.23
CA PRO A 69 -2.34 -0.40 7.87
C PRO A 69 -3.60 -1.26 7.86
N HIS A 70 -4.75 -0.59 7.73
CA HIS A 70 -6.10 -1.16 7.66
C HIS A 70 -6.50 -1.62 6.24
N ASP A 71 -5.61 -2.38 5.61
CA ASP A 71 -5.85 -3.04 4.32
C ASP A 71 -6.96 -4.09 4.41
N VAL A 72 -7.40 -4.68 3.28
CA VAL A 72 -8.47 -5.70 3.29
C VAL A 72 -8.06 -6.93 4.10
N GLN A 73 -6.77 -7.30 4.01
CA GLN A 73 -6.19 -8.35 4.85
C GLN A 73 -5.59 -7.75 6.13
N ASP A 74 -6.01 -8.27 7.27
CA ASP A 74 -5.46 -7.91 8.57
C ASP A 74 -4.13 -8.64 8.83
N MET A 75 -3.05 -7.87 8.87
CA MET A 75 -1.70 -8.37 9.16
C MET A 75 -1.22 -8.04 10.59
N GLN A 76 -2.06 -7.39 11.39
CA GLN A 76 -1.66 -6.89 12.71
C GLN A 76 -1.38 -8.04 13.69
N GLY A 77 -1.97 -9.23 13.48
CA GLY A 77 -1.70 -10.45 14.25
C GLY A 77 -0.38 -11.18 13.93
N TYR A 78 0.33 -10.81 12.87
CA TYR A 78 1.56 -11.49 12.42
C TYR A 78 2.80 -10.98 13.16
N HIS A 79 2.84 -11.14 14.48
CA HIS A 79 3.89 -10.55 15.31
C HIS A 79 5.27 -11.14 15.03
N HIS A 80 6.30 -10.28 15.05
CA HIS A 80 7.68 -10.74 15.08
C HIS A 80 7.96 -11.45 16.42
N PRO A 81 8.69 -12.58 16.46
CA PRO A 81 8.88 -13.35 17.70
C PRO A 81 9.67 -12.61 18.80
N LEU A 82 10.42 -11.58 18.42
CA LEU A 82 11.14 -10.70 19.36
C LEU A 82 10.40 -9.38 19.66
N ALA A 83 9.14 -9.24 19.25
CA ALA A 83 8.34 -8.08 19.62
C ALA A 83 8.08 -8.08 21.14
N THR A 84 8.49 -7.01 21.82
CA THR A 84 8.40 -6.92 23.29
C THR A 84 7.05 -6.38 23.74
N ASN A 85 6.44 -5.50 22.95
CA ASN A 85 5.15 -4.89 23.26
C ASN A 85 4.21 -4.99 22.05
N HIS A 86 3.25 -5.92 22.10
CA HIS A 86 2.28 -6.11 21.02
C HIS A 86 1.26 -4.95 20.89
N GLN A 87 1.26 -3.96 21.77
CA GLN A 87 0.47 -2.75 21.59
C GLN A 87 1.10 -1.77 20.59
N THR A 88 2.42 -1.86 20.38
CA THR A 88 3.16 -0.90 19.52
C THR A 88 4.03 -1.59 18.47
N GLN A 89 4.48 -2.82 18.70
CA GLN A 89 5.29 -3.65 17.79
C GLN A 89 4.48 -4.80 17.18
N TYR A 90 3.18 -4.64 17.02
CA TYR A 90 2.32 -5.67 16.42
C TYR A 90 2.60 -5.88 14.94
N GLY A 91 2.49 -7.13 14.50
CA GLY A 91 2.31 -7.46 13.10
C GLY A 91 3.59 -7.34 12.26
N THR A 92 3.36 -7.08 10.98
CA THR A 92 4.35 -6.84 9.91
C THR A 92 4.38 -5.36 9.51
N VAL A 93 5.34 -4.97 8.68
CA VAL A 93 5.54 -3.56 8.28
C VAL A 93 5.21 -3.33 6.81
N GLY A 94 4.45 -2.27 6.53
CA GLY A 94 4.10 -1.75 5.21
C GLY A 94 4.64 -0.33 5.00
N GLN A 95 4.87 0.06 3.74
CA GLN A 95 5.52 1.32 3.35
C GLN A 95 4.61 2.56 3.40
N ALA A 96 3.29 2.38 3.58
CA ALA A 96 2.33 3.49 3.51
C ALA A 96 2.62 4.59 4.55
N LEU A 97 3.02 4.19 5.77
CA LEU A 97 3.45 5.14 6.81
C LEU A 97 4.68 5.93 6.38
N HIS A 98 5.66 5.27 5.76
CA HIS A 98 6.93 5.88 5.39
C HIS A 98 6.76 6.82 4.19
N ILE A 99 5.95 6.45 3.19
CA ILE A 99 5.55 7.34 2.10
C ILE A 99 4.89 8.60 2.67
N ALA A 100 3.90 8.43 3.54
CA ALA A 100 3.21 9.56 4.15
C ALA A 100 4.15 10.44 4.99
N ARG A 101 5.04 9.84 5.79
CA ARG A 101 6.00 10.62 6.59
C ARG A 101 6.94 11.43 5.71
N LYS A 102 7.44 10.85 4.61
CA LYS A 102 8.35 11.50 3.67
C LYS A 102 7.67 12.58 2.81
N LEU A 103 6.36 12.47 2.56
CA LEU A 103 5.57 13.52 1.90
C LEU A 103 5.20 14.69 2.81
N LEU A 104 5.03 14.44 4.12
CA LEU A 104 4.51 15.43 5.07
C LEU A 104 5.26 16.79 5.08
N PRO A 105 6.61 16.85 4.96
CA PRO A 105 7.34 18.13 4.90
C PRO A 105 7.04 18.99 3.66
N PHE A 106 6.38 18.43 2.64
CA PHE A 106 6.10 19.09 1.37
C PHE A 106 4.66 19.61 1.25
N ILE A 107 3.85 19.48 2.30
CA ILE A 107 2.47 19.99 2.35
C ILE A 107 2.32 21.10 3.40
N PRO A 108 1.30 21.99 3.28
CA PRO A 108 1.09 23.08 4.24
C PRO A 108 0.93 22.61 5.68
N ASP A 109 1.33 23.44 6.65
CA ASP A 109 1.30 23.11 8.09
C ASP A 109 -0.09 22.77 8.62
N ASN A 110 -1.13 23.37 8.06
CA ASN A 110 -2.52 23.12 8.41
C ASN A 110 -3.12 21.88 7.71
N ALA A 111 -2.38 21.22 6.82
CA ALA A 111 -2.82 20.01 6.12
C ALA A 111 -2.23 18.73 6.73
N GLY A 112 -2.93 17.62 6.59
CA GLY A 112 -2.43 16.28 6.93
C GLY A 112 -2.33 15.37 5.71
N ILE A 113 -1.89 14.14 5.92
CA ILE A 113 -1.98 13.06 4.91
C ILE A 113 -2.99 12.03 5.38
N LEU A 114 -3.90 11.65 4.49
CA LEU A 114 -4.89 10.59 4.72
C LEU A 114 -4.64 9.46 3.72
N ILE A 115 -4.15 8.34 4.23
CA ILE A 115 -3.99 7.11 3.45
C ILE A 115 -5.32 6.36 3.34
N VAL A 116 -5.60 5.83 2.16
CA VAL A 116 -6.74 4.94 1.92
C VAL A 116 -6.19 3.54 1.60
N PRO A 117 -6.01 2.67 2.62
CA PRO A 117 -5.46 1.33 2.44
C PRO A 117 -6.53 0.36 1.92
N CYS A 118 -6.25 -0.28 0.78
CA CYS A 118 -7.16 -1.15 0.03
C CYS A 118 -6.44 -2.39 -0.56
N CYS A 119 -5.35 -2.84 0.06
CA CYS A 119 -4.58 -3.98 -0.45
C CYS A 119 -5.11 -5.34 0.03
N ARG A 120 -4.81 -6.41 -0.73
CA ARG A 120 -5.08 -7.80 -0.35
C ARG A 120 -3.95 -8.72 -0.80
N GLY A 121 -3.22 -9.33 0.12
CA GLY A 121 -2.20 -10.33 -0.24
C GLY A 121 -2.77 -11.49 -1.06
N GLY A 122 -2.09 -11.91 -2.12
CA GLY A 122 -2.55 -13.00 -2.99
C GLY A 122 -3.76 -12.69 -3.87
N SER A 123 -4.14 -11.41 -4.02
CA SER A 123 -5.17 -11.01 -4.97
C SER A 123 -4.63 -10.91 -6.40
N ALA A 124 -5.44 -11.26 -7.38
CA ALA A 124 -5.10 -11.24 -8.81
C ALA A 124 -6.27 -10.77 -9.67
N PHE A 125 -6.05 -10.49 -10.95
CA PHE A 125 -7.13 -10.31 -11.93
C PHE A 125 -7.61 -11.64 -12.50
N THR A 126 -6.69 -12.59 -12.72
CA THR A 126 -6.97 -13.85 -13.42
C THR A 126 -7.24 -15.02 -12.46
N ALA A 127 -7.13 -14.80 -11.14
CA ALA A 127 -7.32 -15.82 -10.11
C ALA A 127 -7.88 -15.23 -8.81
N GLY A 128 -8.26 -16.10 -7.87
CA GLY A 128 -8.81 -15.71 -6.57
C GLY A 128 -10.33 -15.64 -6.54
N SER A 129 -10.89 -15.78 -5.34
CA SER A 129 -12.32 -15.65 -5.05
C SER A 129 -12.79 -14.20 -5.19
N GLU A 130 -14.02 -14.01 -5.68
CA GLU A 130 -14.66 -12.68 -5.71
C GLU A 130 -14.83 -12.10 -4.30
N GLY A 131 -15.29 -12.93 -3.35
CA GLY A 131 -15.76 -12.48 -2.04
C GLY A 131 -17.08 -11.72 -2.13
N THR A 132 -17.30 -10.80 -1.20
CA THR A 132 -18.49 -9.94 -1.15
C THR A 132 -18.12 -8.52 -0.73
N TYR A 133 -18.96 -7.54 -1.05
CA TYR A 133 -18.83 -6.17 -0.59
C TYR A 133 -19.93 -5.81 0.41
N SER A 134 -19.56 -5.12 1.50
CA SER A 134 -20.48 -4.60 2.49
C SER A 134 -20.35 -3.08 2.60
N GLU A 135 -21.44 -2.35 2.44
CA GLU A 135 -21.45 -0.89 2.64
C GLU A 135 -20.96 -0.46 4.03
N ARG A 136 -21.13 -1.32 5.05
CA ARG A 136 -20.73 -1.03 6.43
C ARG A 136 -19.32 -1.49 6.80
N HIS A 137 -18.74 -2.41 6.05
CA HIS A 137 -17.48 -3.07 6.45
C HIS A 137 -16.45 -3.21 5.32
N GLY A 138 -16.78 -2.82 4.10
CA GLY A 138 -15.92 -2.94 2.92
C GLY A 138 -15.90 -4.34 2.31
N ALA A 139 -14.85 -4.65 1.56
CA ALA A 139 -14.63 -5.98 1.00
C ALA A 139 -14.46 -7.05 2.10
N SER A 140 -14.99 -8.25 1.84
CA SER A 140 -14.82 -9.40 2.73
C SER A 140 -13.38 -9.92 2.74
N HIS A 141 -13.01 -10.66 3.78
CA HIS A 141 -11.66 -11.21 3.97
C HIS A 141 -11.21 -12.13 2.82
N ASP A 142 -12.16 -12.83 2.20
CA ASP A 142 -11.97 -13.75 1.07
C ASP A 142 -12.08 -13.05 -0.30
N ALA A 143 -12.27 -11.73 -0.37
CA ALA A 143 -12.20 -10.99 -1.62
C ALA A 143 -10.75 -10.95 -2.10
N CYS A 144 -10.45 -11.67 -3.18
CA CYS A 144 -9.12 -11.86 -3.75
C CYS A 144 -9.08 -11.60 -5.26
N ARG A 145 -10.18 -11.13 -5.87
CA ARG A 145 -10.27 -10.81 -7.29
C ARG A 145 -10.28 -9.31 -7.53
N TRP A 146 -9.29 -8.82 -8.27
CA TRP A 146 -9.33 -7.49 -8.88
C TRP A 146 -10.05 -7.52 -10.22
N GLY A 147 -10.62 -6.39 -10.61
CA GLY A 147 -11.39 -6.23 -11.82
C GLY A 147 -12.51 -5.21 -11.60
N THR A 148 -13.01 -4.62 -12.68
CA THR A 148 -14.16 -3.71 -12.57
C THR A 148 -15.34 -4.42 -11.89
N ASP A 149 -16.04 -3.71 -11.02
CA ASP A 149 -17.21 -4.16 -10.24
C ASP A 149 -16.96 -5.30 -9.22
N THR A 150 -15.73 -5.83 -9.08
CA THR A 150 -15.42 -6.81 -8.03
C THR A 150 -15.47 -6.16 -6.64
N PRO A 151 -15.61 -6.94 -5.54
CA PRO A 151 -15.61 -6.38 -4.19
C PRO A 151 -14.35 -5.58 -3.83
N LEU A 152 -13.17 -5.97 -4.34
CA LEU A 152 -11.94 -5.19 -4.13
C LEU A 152 -11.98 -3.85 -4.88
N TYR A 153 -12.55 -3.81 -6.08
CA TYR A 153 -12.75 -2.57 -6.82
C TYR A 153 -13.79 -1.66 -6.18
N GLN A 154 -14.92 -2.22 -5.73
CA GLN A 154 -15.95 -1.47 -4.99
C GLN A 154 -15.35 -0.84 -3.72
N ASP A 155 -14.53 -1.58 -2.99
CA ASP A 155 -13.82 -1.09 -1.80
C ASP A 155 -12.81 0.02 -2.14
N LEU A 156 -12.01 -0.15 -3.19
CA LEU A 156 -11.09 0.85 -3.71
C LEU A 156 -11.80 2.18 -4.04
N VAL A 157 -12.86 2.13 -4.84
CA VAL A 157 -13.62 3.32 -5.26
C VAL A 157 -14.35 3.94 -4.09
N SER A 158 -15.11 3.15 -3.33
CA SER A 158 -15.94 3.62 -2.22
C SER A 158 -15.09 4.30 -1.14
N ARG A 159 -13.97 3.70 -0.73
CA ARG A 159 -13.10 4.28 0.30
C ARG A 159 -12.37 5.53 -0.19
N THR A 160 -11.95 5.57 -1.45
CA THR A 160 -11.35 6.79 -2.02
C THR A 160 -12.38 7.93 -2.06
N ARG A 161 -13.61 7.65 -2.52
CA ARG A 161 -14.72 8.62 -2.48
C ARG A 161 -15.03 9.07 -1.05
N ALA A 162 -15.06 8.14 -0.09
CA ALA A 162 -15.29 8.47 1.32
C ALA A 162 -14.22 9.41 1.88
N ALA A 163 -12.93 9.19 1.55
CA ALA A 163 -11.85 10.08 1.95
C ALA A 163 -12.03 11.49 1.39
N LEU A 164 -12.42 11.64 0.12
CA LEU A 164 -12.64 12.95 -0.51
C LEU A 164 -13.91 13.63 0.02
N ALA A 165 -15.00 12.88 0.21
CA ALA A 165 -16.27 13.40 0.70
C ALA A 165 -16.23 13.87 2.17
N LYS A 166 -15.30 13.37 2.98
CA LYS A 166 -15.14 13.79 4.39
C LYS A 166 -14.84 15.28 4.54
N ASN A 167 -14.16 15.88 3.57
CA ASN A 167 -13.87 17.31 3.59
C ASN A 167 -13.66 17.83 2.15
N PRO A 168 -14.43 18.83 1.68
CA PRO A 168 -14.33 19.34 0.31
C PRO A 168 -12.97 19.99 -0.02
N GLN A 169 -12.15 20.31 0.98
CA GLN A 169 -10.80 20.83 0.81
C GLN A 169 -9.76 19.71 0.63
N ASN A 170 -10.11 18.44 0.86
CA ASN A 170 -9.19 17.32 0.65
C ASN A 170 -8.72 17.28 -0.82
N LYS A 171 -7.45 16.94 -1.03
CA LYS A 171 -6.81 16.90 -2.35
C LYS A 171 -6.28 15.51 -2.66
N PHE A 172 -6.68 14.94 -3.80
CA PHE A 172 -6.23 13.60 -4.20
C PHE A 172 -4.84 13.65 -4.84
N LEU A 173 -3.88 12.90 -4.28
CA LEU A 173 -2.52 12.78 -4.79
C LEU A 173 -2.37 11.66 -5.83
N GLY A 174 -3.27 10.70 -5.88
CA GLY A 174 -3.20 9.54 -6.77
C GLY A 174 -3.35 8.20 -6.04
N ALA A 175 -3.05 7.13 -6.77
CA ALA A 175 -3.01 5.77 -6.25
C ALA A 175 -1.58 5.20 -6.33
N CYS A 176 -1.04 4.71 -5.21
CA CYS A 176 0.11 3.82 -5.19
C CYS A 176 -0.39 2.39 -5.39
N TRP A 177 0.04 1.77 -6.49
CA TRP A 177 -0.41 0.45 -6.93
C TRP A 177 0.79 -0.50 -6.99
N MET A 178 0.74 -1.61 -6.27
CA MET A 178 1.73 -2.69 -6.45
C MET A 178 1.00 -4.03 -6.56
N GLN A 179 0.92 -4.53 -7.77
CA GLN A 179 0.19 -5.75 -8.09
C GLN A 179 0.66 -6.37 -9.39
N GLY A 180 0.60 -7.69 -9.43
CA GLY A 180 0.73 -8.49 -10.64
C GLY A 180 1.29 -9.87 -10.36
N GLU A 181 1.89 -10.07 -9.17
CA GLU A 181 2.69 -11.25 -8.87
C GLU A 181 1.90 -12.56 -8.96
N PHE A 182 0.64 -12.59 -8.52
CA PHE A 182 -0.16 -13.80 -8.66
C PHE A 182 -0.63 -14.05 -10.10
N ASP A 183 -0.86 -12.99 -10.88
CA ASP A 183 -1.18 -13.12 -12.31
C ASP A 183 0.00 -13.68 -13.11
N LEU A 184 1.25 -13.38 -12.71
CA LEU A 184 2.49 -13.91 -13.33
C LEU A 184 2.50 -15.45 -13.42
N MET A 185 1.87 -16.12 -12.45
CA MET A 185 1.85 -17.57 -12.31
C MET A 185 0.74 -18.24 -13.14
N THR A 186 -0.21 -17.46 -13.66
CA THR A 186 -1.39 -18.01 -14.35
C THR A 186 -1.14 -18.22 -15.83
N SER A 187 -1.83 -19.17 -16.44
CA SER A 187 -1.79 -19.35 -17.90
C SER A 187 -2.41 -18.18 -18.68
N ASP A 188 -3.22 -17.35 -18.02
CA ASP A 188 -3.93 -16.21 -18.61
C ASP A 188 -3.25 -14.86 -18.30
N TYR A 189 -1.97 -14.85 -17.89
CA TYR A 189 -1.24 -13.63 -17.52
C TYR A 189 -1.33 -12.51 -18.58
N ALA A 190 -1.47 -12.87 -19.86
CA ALA A 190 -1.55 -11.92 -20.97
C ALA A 190 -2.86 -11.11 -21.00
N SER A 191 -3.90 -11.51 -20.25
CA SER A 191 -5.15 -10.74 -20.12
C SER A 191 -5.05 -9.62 -19.09
N HIS A 192 -4.09 -9.69 -18.16
CA HIS A 192 -3.89 -8.71 -17.08
C HIS A 192 -3.80 -7.26 -17.58
N PRO A 193 -2.99 -6.91 -18.61
CA PRO A 193 -2.91 -5.53 -19.11
C PRO A 193 -4.27 -4.89 -19.41
N GLN A 194 -5.17 -5.64 -20.06
CA GLN A 194 -6.52 -5.16 -20.39
C GLN A 194 -7.41 -5.05 -19.15
N HIS A 195 -7.35 -6.04 -18.25
CA HIS A 195 -8.09 -5.97 -16.98
C HIS A 195 -7.69 -4.77 -16.12
N PHE A 196 -6.38 -4.53 -15.99
CA PHE A 196 -5.85 -3.36 -15.30
C PHE A 196 -6.31 -2.06 -15.96
N ASN A 197 -6.15 -1.92 -17.28
CA ASN A 197 -6.53 -0.70 -17.99
C ASN A 197 -8.04 -0.40 -17.85
N HIS A 198 -8.91 -1.41 -18.03
CA HIS A 198 -10.35 -1.24 -17.82
C HIS A 198 -10.70 -0.79 -16.41
N MET A 199 -10.02 -1.34 -15.40
CA MET A 199 -10.25 -0.98 -13.99
C MET A 199 -9.80 0.46 -13.70
N VAL A 200 -8.66 0.90 -14.25
CA VAL A 200 -8.19 2.29 -14.11
C VAL A 200 -9.15 3.28 -14.77
N GLU A 201 -9.61 2.99 -15.98
CA GLU A 201 -10.60 3.83 -16.66
C GLU A 201 -11.92 3.90 -15.87
N ALA A 202 -12.38 2.77 -15.35
CA ALA A 202 -13.57 2.72 -14.51
C ALA A 202 -13.38 3.56 -13.25
N PHE A 203 -12.25 3.40 -12.54
CA PHE A 203 -11.92 4.20 -11.37
C PHE A 203 -11.92 5.71 -11.68
N ARG A 204 -11.33 6.13 -12.80
CA ARG A 204 -11.32 7.54 -13.23
C ARG A 204 -12.72 8.06 -13.54
N ARG A 205 -13.55 7.28 -14.25
CA ARG A 205 -14.96 7.62 -14.49
C ARG A 205 -15.70 7.82 -13.16
N ASP A 206 -15.46 6.93 -12.20
CA ASP A 206 -16.13 6.94 -10.91
C ASP A 206 -15.68 8.07 -9.97
N LEU A 207 -14.45 8.54 -10.12
CA LEU A 207 -13.92 9.66 -9.33
C LEU A 207 -14.16 11.02 -10.00
N LYS A 208 -14.60 11.06 -11.26
CA LYS A 208 -14.75 12.29 -12.06
C LYS A 208 -15.60 13.37 -11.39
N GLN A 209 -16.63 13.01 -10.62
CA GLN A 209 -17.46 14.00 -9.90
C GLN A 209 -16.66 14.80 -8.86
N TYR A 210 -15.54 14.28 -8.37
CA TYR A 210 -14.63 14.94 -7.41
C TYR A 210 -13.52 15.78 -8.09
N HIS A 211 -13.71 16.21 -9.35
CA HIS A 211 -12.71 16.95 -10.13
C HIS A 211 -12.07 18.17 -9.40
N SER A 212 -12.83 18.90 -8.59
CA SER A 212 -12.32 20.04 -7.79
C SER A 212 -11.32 19.64 -6.71
N GLN A 213 -11.35 18.37 -6.28
CA GLN A 213 -10.44 17.76 -5.31
C GLN A 213 -9.31 16.99 -5.99
N LEU A 214 -9.38 16.78 -7.31
CA LEU A 214 -8.35 16.18 -8.14
C LEU A 214 -7.31 17.22 -8.64
N ASN A 215 -7.21 18.38 -8.00
CA ASN A 215 -6.31 19.47 -8.44
C ASN A 215 -6.52 19.88 -9.92
N ASN A 216 -7.75 19.71 -10.43
CA ASN A 216 -8.15 19.99 -11.81
C ASN A 216 -7.41 19.18 -12.89
N ILE A 217 -6.78 18.06 -12.55
CA ILE A 217 -6.32 17.10 -13.58
C ILE A 217 -7.47 16.17 -13.97
N THR A 218 -7.55 15.83 -15.26
CA THR A 218 -8.59 14.93 -15.79
C THR A 218 -8.39 13.49 -15.30
N ASP A 219 -7.13 13.06 -15.22
CA ASP A 219 -6.74 11.67 -14.99
C ASP A 219 -5.81 11.57 -13.79
N ALA A 220 -6.32 11.13 -12.64
CA ALA A 220 -5.49 10.94 -11.45
C ALA A 220 -4.32 9.97 -11.74
N PRO A 221 -3.11 10.25 -11.21
CA PRO A 221 -1.94 9.41 -11.44
C PRO A 221 -2.04 8.07 -10.71
N TRP A 222 -1.55 7.02 -11.37
CA TRP A 222 -1.31 5.70 -10.78
C TRP A 222 0.20 5.45 -10.77
N PHE A 223 0.77 5.49 -9.58
CA PHE A 223 2.17 5.15 -9.34
C PHE A 223 2.26 3.64 -9.18
N CYS A 224 2.65 2.95 -10.26
CA CYS A 224 2.68 1.50 -10.36
C CYS A 224 4.08 1.01 -9.99
N GLY A 225 4.21 0.50 -8.77
CA GLY A 225 5.47 0.00 -8.24
C GLY A 225 5.84 -1.36 -8.79
N ASP A 226 7.14 -1.58 -8.88
CA ASP A 226 7.76 -2.83 -9.31
C ASP A 226 7.63 -3.95 -8.26
N THR A 227 8.19 -5.12 -8.53
CA THR A 227 8.19 -6.30 -7.65
C THR A 227 9.60 -6.77 -7.31
N THR A 228 9.71 -7.81 -6.46
CA THR A 228 10.99 -8.34 -6.01
C THR A 228 11.73 -9.08 -7.12
N TRP A 229 13.03 -9.29 -6.93
CA TRP A 229 13.87 -10.06 -7.87
C TRP A 229 13.33 -11.49 -8.11
N TYR A 230 12.72 -12.12 -7.10
CA TYR A 230 12.16 -13.47 -7.23
C TYR A 230 11.16 -13.55 -8.38
N TRP A 231 10.20 -12.62 -8.42
CA TRP A 231 9.15 -12.64 -9.42
C TRP A 231 9.68 -12.36 -10.82
N LYS A 232 10.65 -11.44 -10.93
CA LYS A 232 11.30 -11.10 -12.20
C LYS A 232 12.08 -12.27 -12.78
N GLU A 233 12.86 -12.96 -11.96
CA GLU A 233 13.72 -14.06 -12.39
C GLU A 233 12.93 -15.34 -12.71
N ASN A 234 11.88 -15.63 -11.94
CA ASN A 234 11.12 -16.88 -12.11
C ASN A 234 10.03 -16.77 -13.18
N PHE A 235 9.56 -15.56 -13.49
CA PHE A 235 8.47 -15.33 -14.43
C PHE A 235 8.79 -14.23 -15.46
N PRO A 236 9.94 -14.29 -16.17
CA PRO A 236 10.41 -13.18 -17.00
C PRO A 236 9.44 -12.81 -18.13
N HIS A 237 8.82 -13.82 -18.77
CA HIS A 237 7.87 -13.59 -19.87
C HIS A 237 6.58 -12.91 -19.41
N SER A 238 5.97 -13.38 -18.32
CA SER A 238 4.75 -12.75 -17.79
C SER A 238 5.05 -11.43 -17.08
N TYR A 239 6.26 -11.27 -16.52
CA TYR A 239 6.73 -9.99 -15.97
C TYR A 239 6.84 -8.93 -17.07
N GLU A 240 7.44 -9.26 -18.21
CA GLU A 240 7.52 -8.36 -19.36
C GLU A 240 6.12 -7.92 -19.83
N ALA A 241 5.16 -8.83 -19.90
CA ALA A 241 3.78 -8.49 -20.29
C ALA A 241 3.08 -7.58 -19.27
N ILE A 242 3.15 -7.94 -17.98
CA ILE A 242 2.39 -7.26 -16.91
C ILE A 242 3.06 -5.96 -16.49
N TYR A 243 4.33 -6.01 -16.07
CA TYR A 243 5.05 -4.84 -15.57
C TYR A 243 5.53 -3.96 -16.73
N GLY A 244 5.75 -4.52 -17.93
CA GLY A 244 5.98 -3.72 -19.14
C GLY A 244 4.75 -2.88 -19.55
N ASN A 245 3.53 -3.34 -19.26
CA ASN A 245 2.31 -2.52 -19.45
C ASN A 245 2.23 -1.36 -18.45
N TYR A 246 2.83 -1.45 -17.27
CA TYR A 246 2.94 -0.29 -16.37
C TYR A 246 3.94 0.75 -16.87
N GLN A 247 4.99 0.32 -17.57
CA GLN A 247 5.98 1.22 -18.17
C GLN A 247 5.49 1.86 -19.48
N ASN A 248 4.81 1.08 -20.31
CA ASN A 248 4.39 1.46 -21.66
C ASN A 248 2.87 1.49 -21.79
N ASN A 249 2.19 2.00 -20.76
CA ASN A 249 0.73 2.00 -20.74
C ASN A 249 0.16 2.95 -21.80
N VAL A 250 -0.97 2.57 -22.38
CA VAL A 250 -1.72 3.43 -23.33
C VAL A 250 -2.49 4.54 -22.63
N LEU A 251 -2.83 4.38 -21.35
CA LEU A 251 -3.53 5.37 -20.55
C LEU A 251 -2.57 6.44 -20.06
N ALA A 252 -3.03 7.70 -20.03
CA ALA A 252 -2.26 8.80 -19.45
C ALA A 252 -1.99 8.57 -17.95
N ASN A 253 -0.93 9.18 -17.43
CA ASN A 253 -0.59 9.25 -16.01
C ASN A 253 -0.52 7.87 -15.31
N ILE A 254 0.00 6.87 -16.01
CA ILE A 254 0.50 5.62 -15.42
C ILE A 254 2.01 5.79 -15.29
N ILE A 255 2.53 5.78 -14.06
CA ILE A 255 3.93 6.08 -13.76
C ILE A 255 4.55 4.86 -13.11
N PHE A 256 5.50 4.23 -13.79
CA PHE A 256 6.24 3.10 -13.24
C PHE A 256 7.25 3.56 -12.17
N VAL A 257 7.30 2.85 -11.05
CA VAL A 257 8.20 3.14 -9.92
C VAL A 257 9.03 1.90 -9.61
N ASP A 258 10.30 1.91 -10.00
CA ASP A 258 11.27 0.86 -9.72
C ASP A 258 12.12 1.16 -8.46
N PHE A 259 12.80 0.13 -7.95
CA PHE A 259 13.48 0.19 -6.66
C PHE A 259 14.96 -0.24 -6.69
N GLN A 260 15.41 -0.89 -7.76
CA GLN A 260 16.77 -1.44 -7.89
C GLN A 260 17.12 -1.63 -9.37
N GLN A 261 18.41 -1.78 -9.68
CA GLN A 261 18.83 -1.99 -11.07
C GLN A 261 18.42 -3.37 -11.59
N GLN A 262 18.36 -3.50 -12.92
CA GLN A 262 18.02 -4.77 -13.57
C GLN A 262 19.04 -5.86 -13.22
N GLY A 263 18.55 -7.00 -12.73
CA GLY A 263 19.39 -8.16 -12.36
C GLY A 263 19.97 -8.11 -10.94
N GLU A 264 19.74 -7.02 -10.18
CA GLU A 264 20.11 -6.98 -8.76
C GLU A 264 19.12 -7.80 -7.92
N ARG A 265 19.67 -8.49 -6.90
CA ARG A 265 18.92 -9.10 -5.79
C ARG A 265 19.07 -8.25 -4.53
N GLY A 266 18.45 -8.68 -3.44
CA GLY A 266 18.34 -7.89 -2.21
C GLY A 266 16.93 -7.36 -1.97
N LEU A 267 16.79 -6.64 -0.85
CA LEU A 267 15.57 -5.93 -0.43
C LEU A 267 14.40 -6.83 0.00
N THR A 268 14.54 -8.16 0.07
CA THR A 268 13.42 -9.06 0.41
C THR A 268 13.45 -9.57 1.84
N ASN A 269 12.40 -10.26 2.28
CA ASN A 269 12.39 -11.02 3.55
C ASN A 269 13.29 -12.26 3.53
N ALA A 270 14.11 -12.48 2.50
CA ALA A 270 15.17 -13.49 2.58
C ALA A 270 16.10 -13.13 3.75
N PRO A 271 16.41 -14.06 4.69
CA PRO A 271 17.18 -13.74 5.88
C PRO A 271 18.56 -13.10 5.61
N ASP A 272 19.20 -13.43 4.49
CA ASP A 272 20.47 -12.85 4.05
C ASP A 272 20.33 -11.42 3.49
N GLU A 273 19.12 -10.98 3.15
CA GLU A 273 18.81 -9.67 2.56
C GLU A 273 18.16 -8.68 3.55
N ASP A 274 17.84 -9.13 4.77
CA ASP A 274 17.22 -8.33 5.83
C ASP A 274 18.02 -8.46 7.14
N PRO A 275 19.26 -7.91 7.20
CA PRO A 275 20.13 -8.06 8.36
C PRO A 275 19.65 -7.24 9.57
N ASP A 276 20.00 -7.71 10.75
CA ASP A 276 19.78 -7.01 12.01
C ASP A 276 20.56 -5.67 12.07
N ASP A 277 19.99 -4.71 12.79
CA ASP A 277 20.71 -3.53 13.26
C ASP A 277 20.52 -3.41 14.78
N LEU A 278 21.51 -3.94 15.50
CA LEU A 278 21.52 -3.97 16.96
C LEU A 278 21.55 -2.56 17.59
N SER A 279 22.03 -1.54 16.87
CA SER A 279 22.11 -0.16 17.38
C SER A 279 20.73 0.51 17.44
N THR A 280 19.81 0.07 16.58
CA THR A 280 18.44 0.56 16.51
C THR A 280 17.45 -0.35 17.23
N GLY A 281 17.88 -1.58 17.56
CA GLY A 281 17.01 -2.64 18.07
C GLY A 281 16.22 -3.33 16.97
N TYR A 282 16.65 -3.20 15.71
CA TYR A 282 16.04 -3.88 14.58
C TYR A 282 16.52 -5.32 14.51
N TYR A 283 15.58 -6.25 14.59
CA TYR A 283 15.79 -7.65 14.28
C TYR A 283 15.04 -7.98 12.98
N GLY A 284 15.77 -8.50 12.00
CA GLY A 284 15.26 -8.78 10.68
C GLY A 284 14.42 -10.06 10.63
N SER A 285 14.04 -10.42 9.41
CA SER A 285 13.17 -11.57 9.11
C SER A 285 13.75 -12.94 9.50
N ALA A 286 15.05 -13.03 9.78
CA ALA A 286 15.76 -14.29 10.10
C ALA A 286 15.20 -15.02 11.33
N TYR A 287 14.58 -14.29 12.27
CA TYR A 287 14.00 -14.88 13.49
C TYR A 287 12.62 -15.49 13.27
N ARG A 288 11.98 -15.24 12.12
CA ARG A 288 10.69 -15.83 11.80
C ARG A 288 10.80 -17.30 11.41
N SER A 289 9.76 -18.04 11.72
CA SER A 289 9.63 -19.48 11.45
C SER A 289 8.29 -19.78 10.75
N PRO A 290 8.04 -21.03 10.32
CA PRO A 290 6.76 -21.43 9.74
C PRO A 290 5.52 -21.09 10.57
N GLU A 291 5.69 -20.94 11.89
CA GLU A 291 4.60 -20.65 12.83
C GLU A 291 4.20 -19.17 12.84
N ASN A 292 5.02 -18.26 12.31
CA ASN A 292 4.81 -16.81 12.44
C ASN A 292 5.23 -15.97 11.21
N TRP A 293 5.77 -16.55 10.15
CA TRP A 293 6.05 -15.83 8.91
C TRP A 293 4.77 -15.59 8.09
N THR A 294 4.88 -14.74 7.07
CA THR A 294 3.78 -14.48 6.14
C THR A 294 3.63 -15.60 5.12
N THR A 295 4.74 -16.00 4.49
CA THR A 295 4.78 -17.04 3.47
C THR A 295 6.10 -17.79 3.50
N ALA A 296 6.08 -19.08 3.17
CA ALA A 296 7.31 -19.89 3.10
C ALA A 296 8.33 -19.36 2.08
N LEU A 297 7.86 -18.77 0.99
CA LEU A 297 8.69 -18.18 -0.05
C LEU A 297 9.13 -16.75 0.35
N ARG A 298 10.31 -16.64 0.96
CA ARG A 298 10.76 -15.41 1.62
C ARG A 298 11.07 -14.26 0.64
N SER A 299 11.70 -14.57 -0.49
CA SER A 299 12.10 -13.56 -1.48
C SER A 299 10.96 -13.00 -2.33
N SER A 300 9.72 -13.46 -2.12
CA SER A 300 8.54 -12.94 -2.82
C SER A 300 8.05 -11.59 -2.30
N HIS A 301 8.56 -11.15 -1.14
CA HIS A 301 8.12 -9.93 -0.46
C HIS A 301 9.29 -9.03 -0.09
N PHE A 302 9.13 -7.72 -0.28
CA PHE A 302 10.08 -6.74 0.21
C PHE A 302 10.15 -6.72 1.74
N SER A 303 11.37 -6.54 2.27
CA SER A 303 11.67 -6.47 3.70
C SER A 303 11.10 -5.23 4.37
N THR A 304 11.03 -5.28 5.70
CA THR A 304 10.69 -4.11 6.52
C THR A 304 11.68 -2.96 6.27
N ALA A 305 12.98 -3.25 6.16
CA ALA A 305 14.01 -2.25 5.86
C ALA A 305 13.81 -1.59 4.48
N ALA A 306 13.55 -2.36 3.43
CA ALA A 306 13.33 -1.83 2.08
C ALA A 306 12.09 -0.91 2.02
N ARG A 307 11.02 -1.27 2.73
CA ARG A 307 9.78 -0.47 2.84
C ARG A 307 10.02 0.88 3.52
N ARG A 308 10.78 0.89 4.62
CA ARG A 308 11.22 2.11 5.30
C ARG A 308 12.11 3.02 4.44
N GLY A 309 12.98 2.42 3.64
CA GLY A 309 13.94 3.10 2.78
C GLY A 309 13.45 3.23 1.35
N ILE A 310 14.16 2.57 0.44
CA ILE A 310 14.12 2.81 -1.01
C ILE A 310 12.73 2.74 -1.62
N ILE A 311 11.85 1.84 -1.16
CA ILE A 311 10.50 1.72 -1.74
C ILE A 311 9.72 3.01 -1.50
N SER A 312 9.68 3.48 -0.25
CA SER A 312 8.97 4.72 0.06
C SER A 312 9.68 5.95 -0.50
N ASP A 313 11.02 5.94 -0.61
CA ASP A 313 11.76 7.02 -1.27
C ASP A 313 11.34 7.19 -2.74
N ARG A 314 11.34 6.09 -3.51
CA ARG A 314 11.00 6.09 -4.94
C ARG A 314 9.56 6.50 -5.20
N PHE A 315 8.61 6.06 -4.36
CA PHE A 315 7.22 6.53 -4.45
C PHE A 315 7.11 8.03 -4.16
N VAL A 316 7.78 8.53 -3.12
CA VAL A 316 7.76 9.96 -2.77
C VAL A 316 8.36 10.80 -3.90
N GLU A 317 9.50 10.37 -4.46
CA GLU A 317 10.12 11.02 -5.62
C GLU A 317 9.15 11.13 -6.79
N ALA A 318 8.53 10.01 -7.20
CA ALA A 318 7.58 9.99 -8.31
C ALA A 318 6.35 10.87 -8.06
N ILE A 319 5.79 10.84 -6.84
CA ILE A 319 4.64 11.66 -6.44
C ILE A 319 5.01 13.15 -6.50
N LEU A 320 6.12 13.55 -5.88
CA LEU A 320 6.55 14.94 -5.86
C LEU A 320 6.90 15.44 -7.26
N GLN A 321 7.55 14.62 -8.08
CA GLN A 321 7.88 14.95 -9.46
C GLN A 321 6.60 15.21 -10.27
N PHE A 322 5.65 14.27 -10.26
CA PHE A 322 4.39 14.39 -11.01
C PHE A 322 3.64 15.69 -10.68
N TRP A 323 3.57 16.05 -9.40
CA TRP A 323 2.82 17.23 -8.94
C TRP A 323 3.59 18.55 -9.07
N ARG A 324 4.91 18.53 -9.26
CA ARG A 324 5.73 19.75 -9.49
C ARG A 324 5.83 20.13 -10.97
N GLU A 325 5.67 19.17 -11.86
CA GLU A 325 5.81 19.37 -13.31
C GLU A 325 4.54 19.95 -13.98
N ARG A 326 3.52 20.37 -13.21
CA ARG A 326 2.22 20.84 -13.68
C ARG A 326 1.75 22.06 -12.89
#